data_AF-E4XDD1-F1
#
_entry.id   AF-E4XDD1-F1
#
_cell.length_a   1.000
_cell.length_b   1.000
_cell.length_c   1.000
_cell.angle_alpha   90.00
_cell.angle_beta   90.00
_cell.angle_gamma   90.00
#
_symmetry.space_group_name_H-M   'P 1'
#
loop_
_entity.id
_entity.type
_entity.pdbx_description
1 polymer ?
#
loop_
_entity_poly.entity_id
_entity_poly.type
_entity_poly.pdbx_seq_one_letter_code
_entity_poly.pdbx_strand_id
1 'polypeptide(L)'
;MKLGFSLLAVGNAQPPTPNQIFEKAYVEVVDYVSENWGTFQAFVDSLDDSNFEPVWDFCHDKLELDDDVGLDHDSFIGCGKAFGVIFGDAHISFPFWETFFDVLWKKADWDQSGEVIWREWRYAEAVFAGVYSKVTFDRNDGNNDQVMDSKELNSFGGSDFADRKVEREAIYDIWKQSQLDGDEENGDMREMSLFWMNFWNLLVNEFE
;
A
#
# COMPACT_ATOMS: atom_id res chain seq x y z
N MET A 1 27.90 -14.46 -51.69
CA MET A 1 26.75 -13.75 -51.08
C MET A 1 25.68 -14.77 -50.72
N LYS A 2 25.45 -15.02 -49.43
CA LYS A 2 24.29 -15.79 -48.93
C LYS A 2 23.49 -14.85 -48.03
N LEU A 3 22.31 -14.45 -48.53
CA LEU A 3 21.15 -14.08 -47.72
C LEU A 3 20.78 -15.32 -46.87
N GLY A 4 20.26 -15.27 -45.66
CA GLY A 4 19.54 -14.26 -44.88
C GLY A 4 18.77 -15.03 -43.78
N PHE A 5 18.07 -14.29 -42.93
CA PHE A 5 17.24 -14.74 -41.80
C PHE A 5 17.98 -15.15 -40.52
N SER A 6 18.29 -14.15 -39.70
CA SER A 6 18.15 -14.31 -38.25
C SER A 6 16.69 -14.00 -37.92
N LEU A 7 15.91 -15.05 -37.58
CA LEU A 7 14.68 -14.86 -36.83
C LEU A 7 15.07 -14.22 -35.50
N LEU A 8 14.69 -12.96 -35.29
CA LEU A 8 14.56 -12.43 -33.94
C LEU A 8 13.40 -13.20 -33.31
N ALA A 9 13.73 -14.16 -32.46
CA ALA A 9 12.79 -14.69 -31.50
C ALA A 9 12.42 -13.53 -30.57
N VAL A 10 11.29 -12.88 -30.84
CA VAL A 10 10.62 -12.05 -29.83
C VAL A 10 10.14 -13.03 -28.77
N GLY A 11 10.96 -13.26 -27.75
CA GLY A 11 10.52 -14.01 -26.59
C GLY A 11 9.36 -13.25 -25.96
N ASN A 12 8.16 -13.81 -26.03
CA ASN A 12 7.01 -13.31 -25.28
C ASN A 12 7.33 -13.53 -23.79
N ALA A 13 7.92 -12.54 -23.13
CA ALA A 13 7.93 -12.51 -21.68
C ALA A 13 6.47 -12.55 -21.22
N GLN A 14 6.13 -13.55 -20.39
CA GLN A 14 4.82 -13.55 -19.76
C GLN A 14 4.68 -12.28 -18.91
N PRO A 15 3.51 -11.62 -18.90
CA PRO A 15 3.26 -10.52 -17.98
C PRO A 15 3.56 -10.97 -16.54
N PRO A 16 4.10 -10.09 -15.68
CA PRO A 16 4.36 -10.43 -14.29
C PRO A 16 3.04 -10.79 -13.58
N THR A 17 3.10 -11.76 -12.67
CA THR A 17 1.95 -12.08 -11.83
C THR A 17 1.70 -10.96 -10.81
N PRO A 18 0.51 -10.84 -10.24
CA PRO A 18 0.25 -9.87 -9.19
C PRO A 18 1.23 -9.95 -8.00
N ASN A 19 1.59 -11.18 -7.56
CA ASN A 19 2.58 -11.38 -6.50
C ASN A 19 3.95 -10.81 -6.88
N GLN A 20 4.38 -10.96 -8.14
CA GLN A 20 5.66 -10.41 -8.62
C GLN A 20 5.66 -8.88 -8.67
N ILE A 21 4.55 -8.27 -9.08
CA ILE A 21 4.39 -6.80 -9.06
C ILE A 21 4.48 -6.29 -7.62
N PHE A 22 3.78 -6.95 -6.70
CA PHE A 22 3.77 -6.57 -5.30
C PHE A 22 5.14 -6.75 -4.63
N GLU A 23 5.81 -7.87 -4.86
CA GLU A 23 7.16 -8.12 -4.30
C GLU A 23 8.17 -7.10 -4.80
N LYS A 24 8.15 -6.77 -6.10
CA LYS A 24 8.97 -5.70 -6.67
C LYS A 24 8.69 -4.36 -5.99
N ALA A 25 7.41 -3.98 -5.88
CA ALA A 25 6.99 -2.75 -5.24
C ALA A 25 7.47 -2.66 -3.78
N TYR A 26 7.36 -3.77 -3.03
CA TYR A 26 7.83 -3.84 -1.66
C TYR A 26 9.33 -3.58 -1.54
N VAL A 27 10.15 -4.25 -2.35
CA VAL A 27 11.60 -4.07 -2.33
C VAL A 27 11.96 -2.62 -2.66
N GLU A 28 11.39 -2.05 -3.71
CA GLU A 28 11.68 -0.67 -4.14
C GLU A 28 11.30 0.37 -3.06
N VAL A 29 10.16 0.18 -2.39
CA VAL A 29 9.71 1.09 -1.31
C VAL A 29 10.57 0.95 -0.07
N VAL A 30 10.90 -0.28 0.36
CA VAL A 30 11.76 -0.47 1.53
C VAL A 30 13.18 0.04 1.29
N ASP A 31 13.73 -0.18 0.09
CA ASP A 31 15.03 0.36 -0.29
C ASP A 31 14.99 1.90 -0.28
N TYR A 32 13.96 2.52 -0.87
CA TYR A 32 13.78 3.96 -0.83
C TYR A 32 13.70 4.50 0.62
N VAL A 33 12.90 3.87 1.47
CA VAL A 33 12.73 4.26 2.89
C VAL A 33 14.04 4.11 3.64
N SER A 34 14.79 3.04 3.40
CA SER A 34 16.10 2.83 4.03
C SER A 34 17.12 3.88 3.59
N GLU A 35 17.11 4.28 2.32
CA GLU A 35 18.02 5.30 1.78
C GLU A 35 17.62 6.73 2.17
N ASN A 36 16.33 6.96 2.41
CA ASN A 36 15.75 8.29 2.62
C ASN A 36 15.05 8.41 3.99
N TRP A 37 15.51 7.66 4.99
CA TRP A 37 14.83 7.51 6.29
C TRP A 37 14.42 8.83 6.93
N GLY A 38 15.31 9.82 6.98
CA GLY A 38 15.00 11.11 7.61
C GLY A 38 13.86 11.87 6.92
N THR A 39 13.76 11.78 5.59
CA THR A 39 12.68 12.41 4.82
C THR A 39 11.37 11.64 5.00
N PHE A 40 11.44 10.31 4.93
CA PHE A 40 10.29 9.44 5.15
C PHE A 40 9.70 9.65 6.55
N GLN A 41 10.56 9.56 7.58
CA GLN A 41 10.16 9.77 8.96
C GLN A 41 9.53 11.14 9.16
N ALA A 42 10.18 12.22 8.67
CA ALA A 42 9.65 13.57 8.82
C ALA A 42 8.28 13.74 8.12
N PHE A 43 8.07 13.07 6.99
CA PHE A 43 6.76 13.05 6.33
C PHE A 43 5.72 12.33 7.20
N VAL A 44 5.98 11.10 7.64
CA VAL A 44 5.04 10.33 8.48
C VAL A 44 4.74 11.05 9.79
N ASP A 45 5.75 11.64 10.43
CA ASP A 45 5.61 12.41 11.68
C ASP A 45 4.79 13.71 11.48
N SER A 46 4.70 14.21 10.24
CA SER A 46 3.90 15.40 9.92
C SER A 46 2.42 15.11 9.69
N LEU A 47 2.06 13.84 9.48
CA LEU A 47 0.68 13.41 9.32
C LEU A 47 -0.02 13.34 10.69
N ASP A 48 -1.33 13.57 10.66
CA ASP A 48 -2.17 13.53 11.85
C ASP A 48 -2.41 12.08 12.28
N ASP A 49 -2.57 11.84 13.57
CA ASP A 49 -2.79 10.49 14.10
C ASP A 49 -4.08 9.86 13.52
N SER A 50 -5.08 10.68 13.17
CA SER A 50 -6.32 10.22 12.50
C SER A 50 -6.09 9.53 11.14
N ASN A 51 -4.92 9.67 10.53
CA ASN A 51 -4.57 8.92 9.33
C ASN A 51 -4.25 7.44 9.63
N PHE A 52 -3.94 7.08 10.87
CA PHE A 52 -3.44 5.75 11.27
C PHE A 52 -4.34 5.07 12.32
N GLU A 53 -5.01 5.86 13.16
CA GLU A 53 -5.79 5.35 14.31
C GLU A 53 -6.83 4.29 13.90
N PRO A 54 -7.62 4.47 12.82
CA PRO A 54 -8.67 3.51 12.50
C PRO A 54 -8.16 2.09 12.20
N VAL A 55 -7.04 1.94 11.50
CA VAL A 55 -6.50 0.59 11.21
C VAL A 55 -5.85 -0.02 12.44
N TRP A 56 -5.20 0.79 13.28
CA TRP A 56 -4.63 0.34 14.56
C TRP A 56 -5.73 -0.15 15.51
N ASP A 57 -6.76 0.65 15.71
CA ASP A 57 -7.90 0.35 16.58
C ASP A 57 -8.62 -0.90 16.07
N PHE A 58 -8.88 -0.98 14.75
CA PHE A 58 -9.41 -2.18 14.12
C PHE A 58 -8.59 -3.42 14.45
N CYS A 59 -7.26 -3.33 14.41
CA CYS A 59 -6.40 -4.46 14.73
C CYS A 59 -6.45 -4.85 16.20
N HIS A 60 -6.53 -3.90 17.13
CA HIS A 60 -6.69 -4.18 18.56
C HIS A 60 -8.04 -4.83 18.84
N ASP A 61 -9.11 -4.30 18.28
CA ASP A 61 -10.46 -4.83 18.41
C ASP A 61 -10.59 -6.25 17.85
N LYS A 62 -10.03 -6.53 16.67
CA LYS A 62 -10.10 -7.87 16.07
C LYS A 62 -9.26 -8.91 16.82
N LEU A 63 -8.21 -8.48 17.51
CA LEU A 63 -7.33 -9.36 18.26
C LEU A 63 -7.67 -9.42 19.75
N GLU A 64 -8.70 -8.68 20.20
CA GLU A 64 -9.10 -8.54 21.60
C GLU A 64 -7.92 -8.09 22.50
N LEU A 65 -7.15 -7.11 22.00
CA LEU A 65 -6.02 -6.49 22.70
C LEU A 65 -6.46 -5.16 23.34
N ASP A 66 -5.78 -4.76 24.42
CA ASP A 66 -5.94 -3.41 24.98
C ASP A 66 -5.23 -2.38 24.09
N ASP A 67 -5.81 -1.20 23.86
CA ASP A 67 -5.34 -0.18 22.90
C ASP A 67 -3.90 0.36 23.15
N ASP A 68 -3.35 0.16 24.35
CA ASP A 68 -2.01 0.59 24.74
C ASP A 68 -0.93 -0.49 24.59
N VAL A 69 -1.32 -1.70 24.18
CA VAL A 69 -0.42 -2.84 24.00
C VAL A 69 0.23 -2.78 22.61
N GLY A 70 1.55 -2.98 22.55
CA GLY A 70 2.23 -3.13 21.26
C GLY A 70 1.82 -4.45 20.59
N LEU A 71 1.80 -4.47 19.26
CA LEU A 71 1.53 -5.72 18.54
C LEU A 71 2.80 -6.58 18.58
N ASP A 72 2.79 -7.74 19.22
CA ASP A 72 3.87 -8.70 19.06
C ASP A 72 3.88 -9.33 17.65
N HIS A 73 4.87 -10.16 17.34
CA HIS A 73 5.00 -10.79 16.02
C HIS A 73 3.71 -11.50 15.56
N ASP A 74 3.08 -12.28 16.43
CA ASP A 74 1.92 -13.08 16.08
C ASP A 74 0.66 -12.19 15.94
N SER A 75 0.54 -11.17 16.79
CA SER A 75 -0.52 -10.16 16.74
C SER A 75 -0.42 -9.31 15.47
N PHE A 76 0.78 -8.88 15.07
CA PHE A 76 0.99 -8.12 13.84
C PHE A 76 0.62 -8.93 12.59
N ILE A 77 1.01 -10.20 12.53
CA ILE A 77 0.57 -11.11 11.45
C ILE A 77 -0.95 -11.34 11.52
N GLY A 78 -1.52 -11.45 12.72
CA GLY A 78 -2.96 -11.57 12.95
C GLY A 78 -3.75 -10.37 12.40
N CYS A 79 -3.28 -9.16 12.69
CA CYS A 79 -3.78 -7.90 12.15
C CYS A 79 -3.74 -7.91 10.62
N GLY A 80 -2.61 -8.29 10.02
CA GLY A 80 -2.48 -8.43 8.57
C GLY A 80 -3.45 -9.42 7.93
N LYS A 81 -3.77 -10.53 8.62
CA LYS A 81 -4.80 -11.49 8.18
C LYS A 81 -6.20 -10.89 8.23
N ALA A 82 -6.54 -10.19 9.31
CA ALA A 82 -7.84 -9.52 9.45
C ALA A 82 -8.01 -8.46 8.35
N PHE A 83 -6.95 -7.70 8.08
CA PHE A 83 -6.91 -6.74 6.98
C PHE A 83 -7.07 -7.44 5.62
N GLY A 84 -6.35 -8.54 5.36
CA GLY A 84 -6.48 -9.32 4.13
C GLY A 84 -7.90 -9.83 3.86
N VAL A 85 -8.71 -10.09 4.89
CA VAL A 85 -10.13 -10.46 4.76
C VAL A 85 -10.97 -9.28 4.27
N ILE A 86 -10.73 -8.07 4.79
CA ILE A 86 -11.42 -6.84 4.36
C ILE A 86 -11.05 -6.48 2.92
N PHE A 87 -9.76 -6.58 2.59
CA PHE A 87 -9.27 -6.23 1.26
C PHE A 87 -9.66 -7.22 0.17
N GLY A 88 -10.17 -8.39 0.58
CA GLY A 88 -10.84 -9.40 -0.25
C GLY A 88 -10.04 -9.74 -1.48
N ASP A 89 -9.16 -10.75 -1.40
CA ASP A 89 -8.41 -11.24 -2.57
C ASP A 89 -7.81 -10.09 -3.40
N ALA A 90 -7.15 -9.13 -2.73
CA ALA A 90 -6.56 -7.95 -3.38
C ALA A 90 -5.39 -8.36 -4.28
N HIS A 91 -5.71 -9.02 -5.40
CA HIS A 91 -4.83 -9.51 -6.45
C HIS A 91 -3.70 -10.45 -6.03
N ILE A 92 -3.32 -10.53 -4.76
CA ILE A 92 -2.28 -11.39 -4.20
C ILE A 92 -2.88 -12.49 -3.32
N SER A 93 -2.32 -13.70 -3.42
CA SER A 93 -2.84 -14.90 -2.76
C SER A 93 -2.70 -14.86 -1.23
N PHE A 94 -3.65 -15.42 -0.47
CA PHE A 94 -3.60 -15.48 1.00
C PHE A 94 -2.27 -15.99 1.62
N PRO A 95 -1.61 -17.05 1.09
CA PRO A 95 -0.30 -17.47 1.61
C PRO A 95 0.81 -16.42 1.43
N PHE A 96 0.68 -15.58 0.40
CA PHE A 96 1.60 -14.47 0.17
C PHE A 96 1.38 -13.34 1.19
N TRP A 97 0.14 -13.11 1.64
CA TRP A 97 -0.16 -12.14 2.70
C TRP A 97 0.54 -12.47 4.02
N GLU A 98 0.47 -13.72 4.48
CA GLU A 98 1.15 -14.14 5.72
C GLU A 98 2.67 -13.94 5.61
N THR A 99 3.25 -14.35 4.48
CA THR A 99 4.68 -14.18 4.22
C THR A 99 5.08 -12.71 4.17
N PHE A 100 4.24 -11.88 3.56
CA PHE A 100 4.48 -10.44 3.47
C PHE A 100 4.49 -9.79 4.85
N PHE A 101 3.49 -10.06 5.70
CA PHE A 101 3.44 -9.47 7.03
C PHE A 101 4.55 -9.98 7.95
N ASP A 102 5.00 -11.24 7.83
CA ASP A 102 6.20 -11.75 8.52
C ASP A 102 7.48 -10.99 8.08
N VAL A 103 7.57 -10.64 6.80
CA VAL A 103 8.71 -9.86 6.27
C VAL A 103 8.62 -8.39 6.68
N LEU A 104 7.42 -7.79 6.65
CA LEU A 104 7.16 -6.42 7.07
C LEU A 104 7.42 -6.23 8.56
N TRP A 105 7.00 -7.19 9.40
CA TRP A 105 7.25 -7.19 10.84
C TRP A 105 8.73 -6.93 11.19
N LYS A 106 9.64 -7.65 10.50
CA LYS A 106 11.09 -7.53 10.71
C LYS A 106 11.65 -6.15 10.38
N LYS A 107 10.85 -5.30 9.74
CA LYS A 107 11.16 -3.91 9.42
C LYS A 107 10.34 -2.93 10.24
N ALA A 108 9.18 -3.35 10.76
CA ALA A 108 8.30 -2.55 11.60
C ALA A 108 8.82 -2.42 13.04
N ASP A 109 9.36 -3.50 13.63
CA ASP A 109 10.01 -3.46 14.95
C ASP A 109 11.42 -2.83 14.80
N TRP A 110 11.47 -1.50 14.78
CA TRP A 110 12.68 -0.73 14.49
C TRP A 110 13.67 -0.75 15.64
N ASP A 111 13.16 -0.73 16.88
CA ASP A 111 13.99 -0.77 18.08
C ASP A 111 14.30 -2.19 18.57
N GLN A 112 13.75 -3.21 17.90
CA GLN A 112 13.93 -4.64 18.21
C GLN A 112 13.44 -4.99 19.62
N SER A 113 12.40 -4.32 20.09
CA SER A 113 11.79 -4.57 21.39
C SER A 113 11.00 -5.89 21.42
N GLY A 114 10.64 -6.42 20.25
CA GLY A 114 9.77 -7.58 20.08
C GLY A 114 8.29 -7.23 19.95
N GLU A 115 7.94 -5.94 19.96
CA GLU A 115 6.59 -5.41 19.84
C GLU A 115 6.62 -4.20 18.88
N VAL A 116 5.61 -4.06 18.02
CA VAL A 116 5.39 -2.84 17.22
C VAL A 116 4.48 -1.93 18.02
N ILE A 117 5.06 -0.84 18.52
CA ILE A 117 4.31 0.20 19.25
C ILE A 117 3.67 1.20 18.28
N TRP A 118 2.77 2.05 18.76
CA TRP A 118 2.05 3.06 17.96
C TRP A 118 2.92 3.82 16.95
N ARG A 119 4.09 4.32 17.37
CA ARG A 119 4.99 5.07 16.48
C ARG A 119 5.53 4.20 15.34
N GLU A 120 5.87 2.95 15.64
CA GLU A 120 6.38 1.99 14.67
C GLU A 120 5.28 1.50 13.73
N TRP A 121 4.06 1.36 14.24
CA TRP A 121 2.87 1.10 13.45
C TRP A 121 2.68 2.17 12.37
N ARG A 122 2.74 3.46 12.73
CA ARG A 122 2.62 4.57 11.77
C ARG A 122 3.62 4.44 10.61
N TYR A 123 4.87 4.08 10.90
CA TYR A 123 5.86 3.86 9.87
C TYR A 123 5.56 2.60 9.04
N ALA A 124 5.16 1.50 9.67
CA ALA A 124 4.84 0.25 8.99
C ALA A 124 3.64 0.43 8.03
N GLU A 125 2.58 1.11 8.47
CA GLU A 125 1.41 1.43 7.67
C GLU A 125 1.78 2.36 6.50
N ALA A 126 2.58 3.40 6.74
CA ALA A 126 3.04 4.28 5.67
C ALA A 126 3.92 3.56 4.63
N VAL A 127 4.78 2.63 5.06
CA VAL A 127 5.53 1.75 4.14
C VAL A 127 4.55 0.93 3.31
N PHE A 128 3.58 0.30 3.95
CA PHE A 128 2.60 -0.54 3.29
C PHE A 128 1.76 0.25 2.27
N ALA A 129 1.34 1.48 2.62
CA ALA A 129 0.66 2.40 1.71
C ALA A 129 1.55 2.77 0.53
N GLY A 130 2.84 3.01 0.76
CA GLY A 130 3.84 3.17 -0.28
C GLY A 130 3.90 1.96 -1.23
N VAL A 131 3.87 0.72 -0.71
CA VAL A 131 3.85 -0.48 -1.57
C VAL A 131 2.63 -0.49 -2.47
N TYR A 132 1.44 -0.21 -1.92
CA TYR A 132 0.21 -0.15 -2.70
C TYR A 132 0.21 0.97 -3.73
N SER A 133 0.72 2.15 -3.39
CA SER A 133 0.95 3.24 -4.34
C SER A 133 1.85 2.78 -5.48
N LYS A 134 2.97 2.12 -5.17
CA LYS A 134 3.91 1.67 -6.21
C LYS A 134 3.26 0.65 -7.15
N VAL A 135 2.44 -0.25 -6.61
CA VAL A 135 1.63 -1.18 -7.41
C VAL A 135 0.63 -0.43 -8.30
N THR A 136 -0.02 0.63 -7.79
CA THR A 136 -0.91 1.48 -8.59
C THR A 136 -0.16 2.14 -9.75
N PHE A 137 1.00 2.77 -9.48
CA PHE A 137 1.85 3.38 -10.49
C PHE A 137 2.31 2.35 -11.54
N ASP A 138 2.84 1.20 -11.12
CA ASP A 138 3.31 0.16 -12.05
C ASP A 138 2.21 -0.38 -12.99
N ARG A 139 0.93 -0.22 -12.61
CA ARG A 139 -0.22 -0.64 -13.42
C ARG A 139 -0.80 0.46 -14.30
N ASN A 140 -0.81 1.70 -13.80
CA ASN A 140 -1.62 2.77 -14.39
C ASN A 140 -0.81 3.96 -14.91
N ASP A 141 0.41 4.20 -14.40
CA ASP A 141 1.32 5.25 -14.88
C ASP A 141 1.94 4.80 -16.22
N GLY A 142 1.23 5.08 -17.30
CA GLY A 142 1.55 4.64 -18.64
C GLY A 142 2.67 5.46 -19.28
N ASN A 143 2.93 6.66 -18.75
CA ASN A 143 3.99 7.54 -19.25
C ASN A 143 5.29 7.43 -18.40
N ASN A 144 5.20 6.82 -17.21
CA ASN A 144 6.26 6.57 -16.23
C ASN A 144 6.98 7.85 -15.76
N ASP A 145 6.22 8.93 -15.57
CA ASP A 145 6.72 10.21 -15.01
C ASP A 145 6.59 10.30 -13.48
N GLN A 146 6.06 9.24 -12.83
CA GLN A 146 5.84 9.15 -11.39
C GLN A 146 4.77 10.11 -10.87
N VAL A 147 3.88 10.56 -11.74
CA VAL A 147 2.68 11.34 -11.42
C VAL A 147 1.48 10.68 -12.09
N MET A 148 0.44 10.37 -11.33
CA MET A 148 -0.80 9.84 -11.89
C MET A 148 -1.59 10.99 -12.51
N ASP A 149 -1.62 11.10 -13.84
CA ASP A 149 -2.42 12.12 -14.51
C ASP A 149 -3.93 11.79 -14.51
N SER A 150 -4.79 12.73 -14.91
CA SER A 150 -6.24 12.52 -14.93
C SER A 150 -6.70 11.30 -15.74
N LYS A 151 -5.98 10.90 -16.79
CA LYS A 151 -6.31 9.70 -17.57
C LYS A 151 -5.93 8.44 -16.80
N GLU A 152 -4.80 8.44 -16.12
CA GLU A 152 -4.29 7.33 -15.33
C GLU A 152 -5.12 7.13 -14.05
N LEU A 153 -5.53 8.23 -13.41
CA LEU A 153 -6.50 8.22 -12.30
C LEU A 153 -7.86 7.67 -12.72
N ASN A 154 -8.33 7.99 -13.93
CA ASN A 154 -9.56 7.41 -14.45
C ASN A 154 -9.43 5.89 -14.71
N SER A 155 -8.25 5.42 -15.14
CA SER A 155 -7.95 3.99 -15.26
C SER A 155 -8.01 3.32 -13.89
N PHE A 156 -7.28 3.87 -12.93
CA PHE A 156 -7.22 3.40 -11.55
C PHE A 156 -8.62 3.31 -10.90
N GLY A 157 -9.38 4.41 -10.93
CA GLY A 157 -10.73 4.48 -10.39
C GLY A 157 -11.71 3.48 -11.02
N GLY A 158 -11.49 3.15 -12.30
CA GLY A 158 -12.32 2.21 -13.05
C GLY A 158 -11.97 0.75 -12.80
N SER A 159 -10.69 0.36 -12.79
CA SER A 159 -10.28 -1.03 -12.67
C SER A 159 -10.26 -1.54 -11.23
N ASP A 160 -9.79 -0.71 -10.29
CA ASP A 160 -9.41 -1.18 -8.96
C ASP A 160 -10.57 -1.14 -7.96
N PHE A 161 -11.65 -0.43 -8.33
CA PHE A 161 -12.85 -0.24 -7.50
C PHE A 161 -14.15 -0.73 -8.15
N ALA A 162 -14.15 -1.17 -9.42
CA ALA A 162 -15.38 -1.57 -10.11
C ALA A 162 -16.19 -2.66 -9.38
N ASP A 163 -15.51 -3.59 -8.72
CA ASP A 163 -16.13 -4.69 -7.98
C ASP A 163 -16.29 -4.41 -6.48
N ARG A 164 -15.81 -3.25 -6.01
CA ARG A 164 -15.92 -2.85 -4.61
C ARG A 164 -17.25 -2.14 -4.39
N LYS A 165 -17.99 -2.51 -3.34
CA LYS A 165 -19.27 -1.88 -2.97
C LYS A 165 -19.10 -0.48 -2.36
N VAL A 166 -17.96 0.18 -2.60
CA VAL A 166 -17.67 1.50 -2.08
C VAL A 166 -18.30 2.53 -3.01
N GLU A 167 -19.01 3.50 -2.43
CA GLU A 167 -19.62 4.56 -3.23
C GLU A 167 -18.55 5.40 -3.91
N ARG A 168 -18.75 5.71 -5.20
CA ARG A 168 -17.79 6.51 -5.99
C ARG A 168 -17.52 7.88 -5.38
N GLU A 169 -18.52 8.46 -4.70
CA GLU A 169 -18.41 9.73 -3.99
C GLU A 169 -17.40 9.62 -2.84
N ALA A 170 -17.44 8.54 -2.06
CA ALA A 170 -16.48 8.31 -0.97
C ALA A 170 -15.04 8.19 -1.48
N ILE A 171 -14.83 7.49 -2.61
CA ILE A 171 -13.50 7.39 -3.24
C ILE A 171 -12.99 8.76 -3.68
N TYR A 172 -13.87 9.60 -4.25
CA TYR A 172 -13.50 10.96 -4.66
C TYR A 172 -13.19 11.86 -3.45
N ASP A 173 -13.96 11.75 -2.37
CA ASP A 173 -13.71 12.49 -1.14
C ASP A 173 -12.37 12.10 -0.49
N ILE A 174 -12.03 10.81 -0.50
CA ILE A 174 -10.71 10.31 -0.09
C ILE A 174 -9.62 10.93 -0.97
N TRP A 175 -9.77 10.86 -2.29
CA TRP A 175 -8.79 11.42 -3.24
C TRP A 175 -8.52 12.90 -2.96
N LYS A 176 -9.58 13.68 -2.75
CA LYS A 176 -9.48 15.10 -2.41
C LYS A 176 -8.75 15.34 -1.09
N GLN A 177 -8.99 14.51 -0.08
CA GLN A 177 -8.30 14.61 1.21
C GLN A 177 -6.82 14.24 1.13
N SER A 178 -6.44 13.46 0.14
CA SER A 178 -5.07 12.99 -0.07
C SER A 178 -4.18 13.98 -0.83
N GLN A 179 -4.74 15.07 -1.35
CA GLN A 179 -3.99 16.09 -2.09
C GLN A 179 -3.17 16.98 -1.15
N LEU A 180 -1.85 16.95 -1.31
CA LEU A 180 -0.92 17.73 -0.50
C LEU A 180 -0.66 19.10 -1.11
N ASP A 181 -0.75 19.24 -2.43
CA ASP A 181 -0.59 20.51 -3.14
C ASP A 181 -1.93 21.18 -3.51
N GLY A 182 -3.04 20.45 -3.34
CA GLY A 182 -4.40 20.89 -3.63
C GLY A 182 -4.83 20.73 -5.09
N ASP A 183 -4.04 20.03 -5.92
CA ASP A 183 -4.34 19.74 -7.32
C ASP A 183 -5.00 18.37 -7.50
N GLU A 184 -6.33 18.35 -7.54
CA GLU A 184 -7.09 17.10 -7.68
C GLU A 184 -6.95 16.43 -9.07
N GLU A 185 -6.28 17.06 -10.05
CA GLU A 185 -6.15 16.54 -11.41
C GLU A 185 -5.00 15.55 -11.60
N ASN A 186 -4.06 15.50 -10.66
CA ASN A 186 -2.95 14.56 -10.66
C ASN A 186 -2.55 14.17 -9.24
N GLY A 187 -1.64 13.21 -9.07
CA GLY A 187 -0.97 13.09 -7.78
C GLY A 187 0.27 12.21 -7.79
N ASP A 188 1.16 12.54 -6.88
CA ASP A 188 2.45 11.88 -6.72
C ASP A 188 2.36 10.64 -5.79
N MET A 189 3.52 10.01 -5.57
CA MET A 189 3.64 8.83 -4.72
C MET A 189 3.15 9.05 -3.28
N ARG A 190 3.32 10.26 -2.72
CA ARG A 190 2.90 10.60 -1.35
C ARG A 190 1.38 10.76 -1.30
N GLU A 191 0.80 11.44 -2.27
CA GLU A 191 -0.66 11.64 -2.35
C GLU A 191 -1.37 10.32 -2.62
N MET A 192 -0.83 9.46 -3.48
CA MET A 192 -1.34 8.10 -3.65
C MET A 192 -1.22 7.25 -2.38
N SER A 193 -0.19 7.46 -1.56
CA SER A 193 -0.04 6.71 -0.30
C SER A 193 -1.06 7.17 0.73
N LEU A 194 -1.30 8.47 0.84
CA LEU A 194 -2.37 9.02 1.65
C LEU A 194 -3.74 8.54 1.17
N PHE A 195 -3.94 8.43 -0.14
CA PHE A 195 -5.17 7.86 -0.69
C PHE A 195 -5.40 6.45 -0.19
N TRP A 196 -4.38 5.59 -0.25
CA TRP A 196 -4.50 4.22 0.21
C TRP A 196 -4.79 4.13 1.72
N MET A 197 -4.07 4.89 2.55
CA MET A 197 -4.35 4.94 4.00
C MET A 197 -5.78 5.39 4.29
N ASN A 198 -6.23 6.48 3.69
CA ASN A 198 -7.59 6.99 3.89
C ASN A 198 -8.65 6.03 3.35
N PHE A 199 -8.36 5.33 2.25
CA PHE A 199 -9.22 4.28 1.71
C PHE A 199 -9.32 3.09 2.67
N TRP A 200 -8.24 2.75 3.35
CA TRP A 200 -8.22 1.69 4.36
C TRP A 200 -9.03 2.07 5.59
N ASN A 201 -8.87 3.30 6.06
CA ASN A 201 -9.66 3.88 7.15
C ASN A 201 -11.16 3.83 6.83
N LEU A 202 -11.56 4.19 5.60
CA LEU A 202 -12.94 4.06 5.15
C LEU A 202 -13.43 2.61 5.26
N LEU A 203 -12.63 1.66 4.76
CA LEU A 203 -13.03 0.26 4.75
C LEU A 203 -13.18 -0.29 6.17
N VAL A 204 -12.20 -0.11 7.05
CA VAL A 204 -12.29 -0.68 8.41
C VAL A 204 -13.46 -0.10 9.20
N ASN A 205 -13.76 1.20 9.04
CA ASN A 205 -14.90 1.87 9.67
C ASN A 205 -16.26 1.37 9.15
N GLU A 206 -16.34 0.82 7.93
CA GLU A 206 -17.57 0.19 7.42
C GLU A 206 -17.82 -1.20 8.04
N PHE A 207 -16.82 -1.82 8.70
CA PHE A 207 -16.91 -3.15 9.33
C PHE A 207 -17.10 -3.12 10.86
N GLU A 208 -17.16 -1.94 11.46
CA GLU A 208 -17.55 -1.69 12.86
C GLU A 208 -19.08 -1.54 13.01
#